data_AF-A0A0G0WKV0-F1
#
_entry.id   AF-A0A0G0WKV0-F1
#
_cell.length_a   1.000
_cell.length_b   1.000
_cell.length_c   1.000
_cell.angle_alpha   90.00
_cell.angle_beta   90.00
_cell.angle_gamma   90.00
#
_symmetry.space_group_name_H-M   'P 1'
#
loop_
_entity.id
_entity.type
_entity.pdbx_description
1 polymer ?
#
loop_
_entity_poly.entity_id
_entity_poly.type
_entity_poly.pdbx_seq_one_letter_code
_entity_poly.pdbx_strand_id
1 'polypeptide(L)'
;MIHAINTSDPKIVTVSLKEDKKILKSLSEENEYGSQVLLPLIMKLLPPRGWDVVDEIEVDRGPGSYTGIRVGVSVANALGFALNIPVNGKKMETSLKY
;
A
#
# COMPACT_ATOMS: atom_id res chain seq x y z
N MET A 1 2.44 10.55 -7.40
CA MET A 1 1.75 9.30 -7.77
C MET A 1 1.14 8.64 -6.54
N ILE A 2 0.08 7.85 -6.71
CA ILE A 2 -0.59 7.13 -5.61
C ILE A 2 -0.23 5.65 -5.69
N HIS A 3 0.23 5.09 -4.58
CA HIS A 3 0.46 3.65 -4.48
C HIS A 3 -0.74 2.99 -3.80
N ALA A 4 -1.46 2.10 -4.48
CA ALA A 4 -2.62 1.42 -3.94
C ALA A 4 -2.31 -0.05 -3.60
N ILE A 5 -2.65 -0.46 -2.38
CA ILE A 5 -2.46 -1.80 -1.82
C ILE A 5 -3.83 -2.48 -1.64
N ASN A 6 -4.03 -3.61 -2.30
CA ASN A 6 -5.19 -4.47 -2.11
C ASN A 6 -4.74 -5.85 -1.63
N THR A 7 -5.12 -6.16 -0.38
CA THR A 7 -4.90 -7.45 0.29
C THR A 7 -6.23 -8.00 0.84
N SER A 8 -7.35 -7.58 0.25
CA SER A 8 -8.70 -7.99 0.65
C SER A 8 -9.01 -9.43 0.25
N ASP A 9 -8.40 -9.93 -0.82
CA ASP A 9 -8.49 -11.32 -1.23
C ASP A 9 -7.52 -12.19 -0.41
N PRO A 10 -7.96 -13.31 0.19
CA PRO A 10 -7.08 -14.20 0.93
C PRO A 10 -6.02 -14.90 0.07
N LYS A 11 -6.24 -15.01 -1.24
CA LYS A 11 -5.40 -15.74 -2.19
C LYS A 11 -4.59 -14.83 -3.11
N ILE A 12 -4.96 -13.57 -3.27
CA ILE A 12 -4.29 -12.66 -4.21
C ILE A 12 -3.91 -11.36 -3.52
N VAL A 13 -2.66 -10.95 -3.70
CA VAL A 13 -2.18 -9.62 -3.30
C VAL A 13 -1.97 -8.80 -4.55
N THR A 14 -2.55 -7.60 -4.59
CA THR A 14 -2.42 -6.68 -5.73
C THR A 14 -1.88 -5.33 -5.26
N VAL A 15 -0.93 -4.78 -6.01
CA VAL A 15 -0.40 -3.43 -5.81
C VAL A 15 -0.42 -2.67 -7.13
N SER A 16 -0.76 -1.39 -7.08
CA SER A 16 -0.81 -0.56 -8.28
C SER A 16 -0.26 0.84 -8.05
N LEU A 17 0.30 1.42 -9.10
CA LEU A 17 0.82 2.77 -9.13
C LEU A 17 -0.09 3.58 -10.04
N LYS A 18 -0.67 4.65 -9.49
CA LYS A 18 -1.65 5.51 -10.16
C LYS A 18 -1.12 6.93 -10.30
N GLU A 19 -1.51 7.59 -11.38
CA GLU A 19 -1.29 9.02 -11.63
C GLU A 19 -2.58 9.60 -12.18
N ASP A 20 -3.10 10.68 -11.59
CA ASP A 20 -4.34 11.36 -12.00
C ASP A 20 -5.52 10.42 -12.34
N LYS A 21 -5.77 9.46 -11.44
CA LYS A 21 -6.81 8.40 -11.54
C LYS A 21 -6.55 7.31 -12.59
N LYS A 22 -5.46 7.38 -13.35
CA LYS A 22 -5.05 6.35 -14.29
C LYS A 22 -4.08 5.39 -13.62
N ILE A 23 -4.29 4.08 -13.79
CA ILE A 23 -3.34 3.05 -13.36
C ILE A 23 -2.18 3.04 -14.38
N LEU A 24 -0.97 3.37 -13.92
CA LEU A 24 0.25 3.30 -14.73
C LEU A 24 0.81 1.88 -14.77
N LYS A 25 0.82 1.21 -13.62
CA LYS A 25 1.33 -0.15 -13.47
C LYS A 25 0.54 -0.87 -12.37
N SER A 26 0.26 -2.15 -12.57
CA SER A 26 -0.38 -3.02 -11.59
C SER A 26 0.33 -4.37 -11.59
N LEU A 27 0.59 -4.92 -10.41
CA LEU A 27 1.14 -6.25 -10.23
C LEU A 27 0.27 -7.01 -9.24
N SER A 28 0.06 -8.29 -9.52
CA SER A 28 -0.68 -9.21 -8.66
C SER A 28 0.09 -10.52 -8.53
N GLU A 29 0.19 -11.04 -7.32
CA GLU A 29 0.78 -12.36 -7.05
C GLU A 29 -0.14 -13.18 -6.13
N GLU A 30 -0.02 -14.50 -6.24
CA GLU A 30 -0.69 -15.41 -5.32
C GLU A 30 -0.11 -15.26 -3.91
N ASN A 31 -1.00 -15.31 -2.93
CA ASN A 31 -0.69 -15.11 -1.51
C ASN A 31 -0.19 -16.42 -0.86
N GLU A 32 0.70 -17.15 -1.55
CA GLU A 32 1.21 -18.46 -1.11
C GLU A 32 2.04 -18.33 0.18
N TYR A 33 2.77 -17.23 0.33
CA TYR A 33 3.62 -16.93 1.49
C TYR A 33 2.98 -15.94 2.48
N GLY A 34 1.67 -15.70 2.36
CA GLY A 34 0.96 -14.76 3.23
C GLY A 34 1.56 -13.35 3.23
N SER A 35 1.77 -12.80 4.43
CA SER A 35 2.26 -11.41 4.62
C SER A 35 3.61 -11.09 3.96
N GLN A 36 4.38 -12.11 3.57
CA GLN A 36 5.71 -11.93 2.97
C GLN A 36 5.66 -11.50 1.49
N VAL A 37 4.51 -11.66 0.81
CA VAL A 37 4.37 -11.35 -0.62
C VAL A 37 4.30 -9.85 -0.89
N LEU A 38 3.69 -9.09 0.02
CA LEU A 38 3.32 -7.69 -0.22
C LEU A 38 4.54 -6.78 -0.47
N LEU A 39 5.50 -6.73 0.47
CA LEU A 39 6.65 -5.82 0.35
C LEU A 39 7.52 -6.08 -0.90
N PRO A 40 7.90 -7.34 -1.23
CA PRO A 40 8.58 -7.63 -2.48
C PRO A 40 7.80 -7.17 -3.72
N LEU A 41 6.47 -7.35 -3.73
CA LEU A 41 5.63 -6.96 -4.85
C LEU A 41 5.60 -5.44 -5.04
N ILE A 42 5.53 -4.69 -3.94
CA ILE A 42 5.68 -3.23 -3.92
C ILE A 42 7.02 -2.82 -4.52
N MET A 43 8.12 -3.44 -4.08
CA MET A 43 9.47 -3.13 -4.57
C MET A 43 9.62 -3.40 -6.08
N LYS A 44 9.01 -4.48 -6.60
CA LYS A 44 8.95 -4.77 -8.05
C LYS A 44 8.12 -3.74 -8.84
N LEU A 45 7.13 -3.13 -8.20
CA LEU A 45 6.25 -2.15 -8.84
C LEU A 45 6.96 -0.82 -9.05
N LEU A 46 7.73 -0.36 -8.06
CA LEU A 46 8.34 0.97 -8.05
C LEU A 46 9.24 1.24 -9.26
N PRO A 47 9.26 2.47 -9.78
CA PRO A 47 10.18 2.89 -10.83
C PRO A 47 11.61 3.09 -10.28
N PRO A 48 12.61 3.36 -11.14
CA PRO A 48 13.99 3.60 -10.69
C PRO A 48 14.16 4.77 -9.71
N ARG A 49 13.24 5.73 -9.71
CA ARG A 49 13.18 6.83 -8.72
C ARG A 49 12.67 6.39 -7.35
N GLY A 50 12.28 5.12 -7.19
CA GLY A 50 11.87 4.53 -5.93
C GLY A 50 10.62 5.20 -5.34
N TRP A 51 10.68 5.48 -4.05
CA TRP A 51 9.56 6.04 -3.27
C TRP A 51 9.36 7.54 -3.48
N ASP A 52 10.34 8.25 -4.05
CA ASP A 52 10.29 9.71 -4.22
C ASP A 52 9.19 10.19 -5.16
N VAL A 53 8.60 9.28 -5.94
CA VAL A 53 7.46 9.59 -6.84
C VAL A 53 6.10 9.32 -6.19
N VAL A 54 6.07 8.75 -4.98
CA VAL A 54 4.85 8.37 -4.28
C VAL A 54 4.49 9.45 -3.28
N ASP A 55 3.38 10.13 -3.54
CA ASP A 55 2.90 11.25 -2.72
C ASP A 55 1.80 10.82 -1.74
N GLU A 56 1.23 9.63 -1.93
CA GLU A 56 0.15 9.07 -1.13
C GLU A 56 0.09 7.54 -1.24
N ILE A 57 -0.33 6.88 -0.17
CA ILE A 57 -0.63 5.45 -0.15
C ILE A 57 -2.14 5.24 0.05
N GLU A 58 -2.76 4.52 -0.88
CA GLU A 58 -4.11 3.99 -0.71
C GLU A 58 -4.03 2.54 -0.24
N VAL A 59 -4.92 2.16 0.67
CA VAL A 59 -5.04 0.76 1.10
C VAL A 59 -6.49 0.39 1.32
N ASP A 60 -6.86 -0.80 0.86
CA ASP A 60 -8.21 -1.31 1.07
C ASP A 60 -8.53 -1.53 2.55
N ARG A 61 -9.68 -1.01 2.97
CA ARG A 61 -10.17 -1.07 4.36
C ARG A 61 -11.22 -2.17 4.57
N GLY A 62 -11.42 -3.01 3.56
CA GLY A 62 -12.43 -4.07 3.55
C GLY A 62 -13.80 -3.62 3.00
N PRO A 63 -14.79 -4.53 2.99
CA PRO A 63 -14.77 -5.88 3.59
C PRO A 63 -13.81 -6.85 2.86
N GLY A 64 -13.39 -7.95 3.51
CA GLY A 64 -12.45 -8.92 2.95
C GLY A 64 -11.70 -9.74 4.00
N SER A 65 -10.56 -10.32 3.62
CA SER A 65 -9.68 -11.12 4.48
C SER A 65 -9.27 -10.37 5.75
N TYR A 66 -9.66 -10.89 6.91
CA TYR A 66 -9.36 -10.31 8.23
C TYR A 66 -7.85 -10.11 8.44
N THR A 67 -7.05 -11.11 8.06
CA THR A 67 -5.58 -11.04 8.14
C THR A 67 -5.01 -10.15 7.04
N GLY A 68 -5.48 -10.32 5.81
CA GLY A 68 -4.97 -9.58 4.65
C GLY A 68 -5.14 -8.07 4.80
N ILE A 69 -6.33 -7.62 5.21
CA ILE A 69 -6.60 -6.19 5.45
C ILE A 69 -5.65 -5.62 6.49
N ARG A 70 -5.42 -6.32 7.62
CA ARG A 70 -4.50 -5.82 8.64
C ARG A 70 -3.06 -5.76 8.16
N VAL A 71 -2.60 -6.76 7.40
CA VAL A 71 -1.27 -6.73 6.80
C VAL A 71 -1.13 -5.51 5.88
N GLY A 72 -2.10 -5.31 4.98
CA GLY A 72 -2.10 -4.17 4.06
C GLY A 72 -2.07 -2.84 4.81
N VAL A 73 -2.98 -2.66 5.78
CA VAL A 73 -3.08 -1.41 6.57
C VAL A 73 -1.82 -1.17 7.39
N SER A 74 -1.24 -2.20 8.03
CA SER A 74 0.00 -2.07 8.79
C SER A 74 1.18 -1.63 7.91
N VAL A 75 1.31 -2.23 6.72
CA VAL A 75 2.36 -1.85 5.76
C VAL A 75 2.15 -0.43 5.24
N ALA A 76 0.92 -0.09 4.83
CA ALA A 76 0.58 1.26 4.37
C ALA A 76 0.88 2.32 5.44
N ASN A 77 0.51 2.05 6.68
CA ASN A 77 0.75 2.93 7.83
C ASN A 77 2.25 3.09 8.12
N ALA A 78 3.01 2.01 8.14
CA ALA A 78 4.46 2.06 8.37
C ALA A 78 5.17 2.86 7.27
N LEU A 79 4.80 2.65 6.00
CA LEU A 79 5.35 3.38 4.87
C LEU A 79 4.93 4.86 4.89
N GLY A 80 3.66 5.15 5.15
CA GLY A 80 3.15 6.53 5.27
C GLY A 80 3.87 7.31 6.37
N PHE A 81 4.12 6.67 7.52
CA PHE A 81 4.93 7.24 8.59
C PHE A 81 6.37 7.49 8.15
N ALA A 82 7.05 6.48 7.58
CA ALA A 82 8.45 6.56 7.19
C ALA A 82 8.72 7.59 6.07
N LEU A 83 7.80 7.71 5.12
CA LEU A 83 7.88 8.62 3.98
C LEU A 83 7.24 9.98 4.25
N ASN A 84 6.59 10.16 5.40
CA ASN A 84 5.85 11.37 5.76
C ASN A 84 4.77 11.76 4.72
N ILE A 85 4.07 10.76 4.19
CA ILE A 85 3.01 10.90 3.19
C ILE A 85 1.65 10.44 3.75
N PRO A 86 0.53 10.98 3.25
CA PRO A 86 -0.80 10.53 3.64
C PRO A 86 -1.06 9.06 3.30
N VAL A 87 -1.90 8.43 4.13
CA VAL A 87 -2.50 7.11 3.89
C VAL A 87 -4.01 7.28 3.83
N ASN A 88 -4.65 6.89 2.71
CA ASN A 88 -6.08 7.08 2.47
C ASN A 88 -6.54 8.52 2.78
N GLY A 89 -5.81 9.52 2.25
CA GLY A 89 -6.08 10.95 2.44
C GLY A 89 -5.77 11.50 3.83
N LYS A 90 -5.19 10.71 4.75
CA LYS A 90 -4.89 11.16 6.11
C LYS A 90 -3.39 11.13 6.38
N LYS A 91 -2.81 12.29 6.74
CA LYS A 91 -1.47 12.34 7.32
C LYS A 91 -1.51 11.82 8.76
N MET A 92 -0.49 11.07 9.14
CA MET A 92 -0.32 10.70 10.53
C MET A 92 0.09 11.92 11.34
N GLU A 93 -0.75 12.34 12.28
CA GLU A 93 -0.43 13.40 13.23
C GLU A 93 0.39 12.80 14.38
N THR A 94 1.65 13.23 14.50
CA THR A 94 2.57 12.77 15.54
C THR A 94 2.61 13.70 16.76
N SER A 95 2.00 14.88 16.67
CA SER A 95 1.82 15.77 17.81
C SER A 95 0.62 15.31 18.64
N LEU A 96 0.89 14.60 19.73
CA LEU A 96 -0.11 14.37 20.77
C LEU A 96 -0.44 15.71 21.43
N LYS A 97 -1.63 16.25 21.14
CA LYS A 97 -2.21 17.35 21.92
C LYS A 97 -2.91 16.73 23.11
N TYR A 98 -2.26 16.80 24.28
CA TYR A 98 -2.87 16.51 25.57
C TYR A 98 -3.68 17.71 26.06
#